data_AF-A0A1G9HY10-F1
#
_entry.id   AF-A0A1G9HY10-F1
#
_cell.length_a   1.000
_cell.length_b   1.000
_cell.length_c   1.000
_cell.angle_alpha   90.00
_cell.angle_beta   90.00
_cell.angle_gamma   90.00
#
_symmetry.space_group_name_H-M   'P 1'
#
loop_
_entity.id
_entity.type
_entity.pdbx_description
1 polymer ?
#
loop_
_entity_poly.entity_id
_entity_poly.type
_entity_poly.pdbx_seq_one_letter_code
_entity_poly.pdbx_strand_id
1 'polypeptide(L)'
;MGVVTLVPAWSNTVVSEETWSPEWCIVGTLLPYPYSQNGPHAEFRSQKIFPAGAKLYVVGGFAGMGYETVTVVGYAHRRRRPVRAHIQAKYVGGWRAQLVYRPVILRAINDAQLEEHNGHRWLVDRREGRRVVFQPGEPEYGAHLAEIAAGFQRTLHGS
;
A
#
# COMPACT_ATOMS: atom_id res chain seq x y z
N MET A 1 -59.65 -22.58 -10.27
CA MET A 1 -59.10 -21.21 -10.42
C MET A 1 -57.70 -21.21 -9.81
N GLY A 2 -56.67 -21.42 -10.62
CA GLY A 2 -55.27 -21.38 -10.18
C GLY A 2 -54.62 -20.11 -10.71
N VAL A 3 -54.12 -19.27 -9.80
CA VAL A 3 -53.36 -18.07 -10.17
C VAL A 3 -51.96 -18.53 -10.57
N VAL A 4 -51.66 -18.44 -11.87
CA VAL A 4 -50.30 -18.61 -12.38
C VAL A 4 -49.60 -17.25 -12.25
N THR A 5 -48.75 -17.11 -11.24
CA THR A 5 -47.91 -15.90 -11.09
C THR A 5 -46.65 -16.08 -11.92
N LEU A 6 -46.46 -15.20 -12.91
CA LEU A 6 -45.23 -15.10 -13.70
C LEU A 6 -44.10 -14.52 -12.83
N VAL A 7 -43.03 -15.27 -12.63
CA VAL A 7 -41.77 -14.79 -12.01
C VAL A 7 -40.90 -14.14 -13.11
N PRO A 8 -40.36 -12.92 -12.93
CA PRO A 8 -39.48 -12.31 -13.92
C PRO A 8 -38.12 -13.03 -13.98
N ALA A 9 -37.60 -13.24 -15.20
CA ALA A 9 -36.40 -14.01 -15.49
C ALA A 9 -35.05 -13.30 -15.17
N TRP A 10 -35.02 -12.32 -14.28
CA TRP A 10 -33.83 -11.49 -14.07
C TRP A 10 -33.65 -11.01 -12.64
N SER A 11 -33.82 -11.85 -11.60
CA SER A 11 -33.43 -11.39 -10.26
C SER A 11 -32.85 -12.51 -9.42
N ASN A 12 -31.52 -12.61 -9.46
CA ASN A 12 -30.66 -12.73 -8.28
C ASN A 12 -29.19 -12.63 -8.72
N THR A 13 -28.76 -11.45 -9.17
CA THR A 13 -27.36 -11.09 -8.94
C THR A 13 -27.27 -10.67 -7.49
N VAL A 14 -26.85 -11.61 -6.64
CA VAL A 14 -26.34 -11.26 -5.31
C VAL A 14 -25.15 -10.34 -5.58
N VAL A 15 -25.37 -9.03 -5.49
CA VAL A 15 -24.28 -8.07 -5.40
C VAL A 15 -23.66 -8.37 -4.04
N SER A 16 -22.63 -9.21 -4.02
CA SER A 16 -21.86 -9.46 -2.81
C SER A 16 -21.35 -8.10 -2.33
N GLU A 17 -21.89 -7.63 -1.22
CA GLU A 17 -21.41 -6.43 -0.55
C GLU A 17 -19.96 -6.71 -0.17
N GLU A 18 -19.03 -6.20 -0.98
CA GLU A 18 -17.60 -6.46 -0.85
C GLU A 18 -17.14 -5.81 0.46
N THR A 19 -17.22 -6.60 1.53
CA THR A 19 -16.92 -6.16 2.88
C THR A 19 -15.42 -6.22 3.04
N TRP A 20 -14.78 -5.07 2.87
CA TRP A 20 -13.35 -4.93 3.05
C TRP A 20 -13.01 -4.94 4.55
N SER A 21 -12.27 -5.95 4.99
CA SER A 21 -11.72 -6.00 6.34
C SER A 21 -10.50 -5.07 6.47
N PRO A 22 -10.25 -4.44 7.64
CA PRO A 22 -9.06 -3.63 7.84
C PRO A 22 -7.78 -4.44 7.70
N GLU A 23 -6.75 -3.87 7.07
CA GLU A 23 -5.48 -4.55 6.83
C GLU A 23 -4.28 -3.69 7.20
N TRP A 24 -3.23 -4.31 7.72
CA TRP A 24 -1.96 -3.65 7.98
C TRP A 24 -1.23 -3.34 6.68
N CYS A 25 -0.61 -2.17 6.65
CA CYS A 25 0.18 -1.69 5.54
C CYS A 25 1.32 -0.80 6.06
N ILE A 26 2.46 -0.82 5.38
CA ILE A 26 3.50 0.18 5.61
C ILE A 26 3.03 1.49 4.99
N VAL A 27 3.07 2.56 5.77
CA VAL A 27 2.74 3.91 5.37
C VAL A 27 4.00 4.75 5.39
N GLY A 28 4.17 5.55 4.35
CA GLY A 28 5.22 6.56 4.27
C GLY A 28 4.69 7.89 3.76
N THR A 29 5.56 8.89 3.81
CA THR A 29 5.29 10.25 3.35
C THR A 29 6.28 10.59 2.24
N LEU A 30 5.80 11.05 1.10
CA LEU A 30 6.69 11.50 0.03
C LEU A 30 7.46 12.75 0.47
N LEU A 31 8.78 12.70 0.43
CA LEU A 31 9.65 13.82 0.79
C LEU A 31 9.65 14.91 -0.31
N PRO A 32 9.80 16.20 0.05
CA PRO A 32 9.93 17.28 -0.92
C PRO A 32 11.25 17.21 -1.70
N TYR A 33 11.28 17.83 -2.88
CA TYR A 33 12.48 18.02 -3.71
C TYR A 33 13.06 19.42 -3.52
N PRO A 34 14.39 19.63 -3.62
CA PRO A 34 15.43 18.60 -3.66
C PRO A 34 15.48 17.86 -2.33
N TYR A 35 15.89 16.58 -2.34
CA TYR A 35 15.81 15.67 -1.19
C TYR A 35 16.85 15.98 -0.08
N SER A 36 17.13 17.26 0.19
CA SER A 36 17.96 17.74 1.29
C SER A 36 17.27 18.91 2.00
N GLN A 37 17.44 19.02 3.32
CA GLN A 37 16.93 20.17 4.11
C GLN A 37 17.51 21.52 3.65
N ASN A 38 18.63 21.53 2.91
CA ASN A 38 19.42 22.73 2.59
C ASN A 38 19.49 23.04 1.08
N GLY A 39 18.67 22.42 0.24
CA GLY A 39 18.73 22.64 -1.20
C GLY A 39 17.97 23.90 -1.63
N PRO A 40 18.50 24.69 -2.59
CA PRO A 40 17.75 25.79 -3.17
C PRO A 40 16.52 25.22 -3.86
N HIS A 41 15.33 25.79 -3.60
CA HIS A 41 14.00 25.33 -4.05
C HIS A 41 13.26 24.34 -3.14
N ALA A 42 13.44 24.41 -1.81
CA ALA A 42 12.68 23.64 -0.81
C ALA A 42 11.14 23.85 -0.86
N GLU A 43 10.69 24.89 -1.56
CA GLU A 43 9.30 25.36 -1.50
C GLU A 43 8.39 24.66 -2.52
N PHE A 44 8.92 24.21 -3.66
CA PHE A 44 8.17 23.46 -4.67
C PHE A 44 9.12 22.67 -5.57
N ARG A 45 8.93 21.35 -5.68
CA ARG A 45 9.18 20.58 -6.92
C ARG A 45 8.74 19.11 -6.82
N SER A 46 7.43 18.85 -6.95
CA SER A 46 6.94 17.49 -7.23
C SER A 46 7.29 17.10 -8.67
N GLN A 47 8.35 16.34 -8.90
CA GLN A 47 8.65 15.71 -10.21
C GLN A 47 8.14 14.25 -10.29
N LYS A 48 7.00 13.94 -9.66
CA LYS A 48 6.41 12.59 -9.70
C LYS A 48 4.88 12.62 -9.70
N ILE A 49 4.30 11.43 -9.80
CA ILE A 49 2.87 11.15 -9.80
C ILE A 49 2.16 11.74 -8.56
N PHE A 50 2.83 11.80 -7.41
CA PHE A 50 2.27 12.25 -6.13
C PHE A 50 2.85 13.61 -5.68
N PRO A 51 2.05 14.44 -4.98
CA PRO A 51 2.53 15.68 -4.38
C PRO A 51 3.50 15.41 -3.22
N ALA A 52 4.42 16.35 -2.95
CA ALA A 52 5.23 16.33 -1.74
C ALA A 52 4.33 16.31 -0.50
N GLY A 53 4.73 15.58 0.53
CA GLY A 53 3.90 15.34 1.72
C GLY A 53 2.77 14.33 1.52
N ALA A 54 2.60 13.75 0.32
CA ALA A 54 1.57 12.74 0.09
C ALA A 54 1.77 11.53 1.00
N LYS A 55 0.67 11.07 1.61
CA LYS A 55 0.61 9.78 2.28
C LYS A 55 0.60 8.67 1.23
N LEU A 56 1.56 7.76 1.34
CA LEU A 56 1.74 6.62 0.45
C LEU A 56 1.53 5.33 1.24
N TYR A 57 0.78 4.40 0.65
CA TYR A 57 0.55 3.05 1.16
C TYR A 57 1.45 2.10 0.38
N VAL A 58 2.43 1.53 1.06
CA VAL A 58 3.46 0.67 0.46
C VAL A 58 2.91 -0.75 0.41
N VAL A 59 2.70 -1.24 -0.81
CA VAL A 59 2.14 -2.56 -1.08
C VAL A 59 3.21 -3.64 -0.93
N GLY A 60 4.42 -3.34 -1.41
CA GLY A 60 5.55 -4.25 -1.40
C GLY A 60 6.80 -3.58 -1.94
N GLY A 61 7.89 -4.32 -1.97
CA GLY A 61 9.14 -3.87 -2.56
C GLY A 61 9.83 -5.00 -3.32
N PHE A 62 10.68 -4.62 -4.28
CA PHE A 62 11.37 -5.60 -5.11
C PHE A 62 12.60 -6.12 -4.39
N ALA A 63 12.49 -7.31 -3.79
CA ALA A 63 13.57 -7.95 -3.04
C ALA A 63 14.84 -8.17 -3.88
N GLY A 64 14.70 -8.44 -5.19
CA GLY A 64 15.82 -8.62 -6.12
C GLY A 64 16.65 -7.36 -6.39
N MET A 65 16.17 -6.18 -5.99
CA MET A 65 16.88 -4.90 -6.09
C MET A 65 17.19 -4.32 -4.70
N GLY A 66 17.35 -5.18 -3.67
CA GLY A 66 17.65 -4.72 -2.31
C GLY A 66 16.57 -3.79 -1.72
N TYR A 67 15.33 -3.87 -2.20
CA TYR A 67 14.23 -2.97 -1.83
C TYR A 67 14.47 -1.48 -2.15
N GLU A 68 15.35 -1.17 -3.11
CA GLU A 68 15.56 0.21 -3.57
C GLU A 68 14.32 0.86 -4.16
N THR A 69 13.44 0.04 -4.75
CA THR A 69 12.17 0.46 -5.34
C THR A 69 11.01 -0.22 -4.64
N VAL A 70 9.99 0.58 -4.32
CA VAL A 70 8.76 0.14 -3.66
C VAL A 70 7.55 0.43 -4.53
N THR A 71 6.57 -0.47 -4.46
CA THR A 71 5.24 -0.29 -5.07
C THR A 71 4.36 0.43 -4.06
N VAL A 72 3.82 1.57 -4.46
CA VAL A 72 2.98 2.41 -3.60
C VAL A 72 1.64 2.70 -4.24
N VAL A 73 0.64 2.88 -3.38
CA VAL A 73 -0.67 3.42 -3.69
C VAL A 73 -0.78 4.79 -3.02
N GLY A 74 -1.21 5.81 -3.76
CA GLY A 74 -1.35 7.16 -3.23
C GLY A 74 -2.28 8.03 -4.08
N TYR A 75 -2.59 9.23 -3.60
CA TYR A 75 -3.37 10.18 -4.40
C TYR A 75 -2.45 11.05 -5.24
N ALA A 76 -2.58 10.92 -6.56
CA ALA A 76 -1.83 11.72 -7.51
C ALA A 76 -2.34 13.16 -7.59
N HIS A 77 -1.53 14.04 -8.17
CA HIS A 77 -1.92 15.42 -8.44
C HIS A 77 -3.27 15.51 -9.15
N ARG A 78 -4.21 16.25 -8.56
CA ARG A 78 -5.54 16.53 -9.14
C ARG A 78 -6.37 15.27 -9.42
N ARG A 79 -6.04 14.11 -8.85
CA ARG A 79 -6.81 12.86 -9.00
C ARG A 79 -7.65 12.59 -7.76
N ARG A 80 -8.91 12.22 -7.99
CA ARG A 80 -9.85 11.80 -6.94
C ARG A 80 -9.72 10.33 -6.56
N ARG A 81 -9.07 9.53 -7.40
CA ARG A 81 -8.84 8.10 -7.17
C ARG A 81 -7.36 7.86 -6.86
N PRO A 82 -7.04 6.92 -5.96
CA PRO A 82 -5.66 6.53 -5.73
C PRO A 82 -5.09 5.87 -7.00
N VAL A 83 -3.78 5.97 -7.17
CA VAL A 83 -3.05 5.34 -8.27
C VAL A 83 -1.88 4.55 -7.72
N ARG A 84 -1.52 3.49 -8.44
CA ARG A 84 -0.33 2.68 -8.20
C ARG A 84 0.88 3.31 -8.89
N ALA A 85 2.05 3.24 -8.27
CA ALA A 85 3.31 3.62 -8.88
C ALA A 85 4.50 2.91 -8.24
N HIS A 86 5.60 2.81 -8.98
CA HIS A 86 6.90 2.41 -8.45
C HIS A 86 7.75 3.64 -8.19
N ILE A 87 8.27 3.76 -6.98
CA ILE A 87 9.17 4.86 -6.61
C ILE A 87 10.36 4.34 -5.82
N GLN A 88 11.47 5.06 -5.90
CA GLN A 88 12.63 4.73 -5.07
C GLN A 88 12.30 5.00 -3.60
N ALA A 89 12.63 4.04 -2.74
CA ALA A 89 12.34 4.08 -1.32
C ALA A 89 12.96 5.31 -0.65
N LYS A 90 14.16 5.76 -1.09
CA LYS A 90 14.81 6.97 -0.56
C LYS A 90 13.98 8.27 -0.64
N TYR A 91 12.93 8.30 -1.47
CA TYR A 91 12.03 9.45 -1.59
C TYR A 91 10.85 9.41 -0.62
N VAL A 92 10.74 8.35 0.16
CA VAL A 92 9.67 8.15 1.14
C VAL A 92 10.31 8.21 2.52
N GLY A 93 9.75 9.00 3.43
CA GLY A 93 10.16 9.08 4.83
C GLY A 93 8.99 8.87 5.78
N GLY A 94 9.25 8.91 7.09
CA GLY A 94 8.21 8.71 8.11
C GLY A 94 7.56 7.34 8.03
N TRP A 95 8.39 6.32 7.74
CA TRP A 95 7.99 4.93 7.59
C TRP A 95 7.37 4.38 8.87
N ARG A 96 6.18 3.80 8.77
CA ARG A 96 5.49 3.18 9.91
C ARG A 96 4.50 2.12 9.44
N ALA A 97 4.21 1.12 10.27
CA ALA A 97 3.05 0.26 10.05
C ALA A 97 1.77 0.97 10.52
N GLN A 98 0.69 0.84 9.75
CA GLN A 98 -0.61 1.37 10.12
C GLN A 98 -1.74 0.45 9.63
N LEU A 99 -2.76 0.26 10.46
CA LEU A 99 -4.00 -0.43 10.09
C LEU A 99 -4.85 0.49 9.18
N VAL A 100 -5.18 0.00 7.98
CA VAL A 100 -5.88 0.75 6.93
C VAL A 100 -7.32 0.28 6.85
N TYR A 101 -8.26 1.23 6.94
CA TYR A 101 -9.70 0.96 6.95
C TYR A 101 -10.41 1.41 5.67
N ARG A 102 -9.77 2.23 4.84
CA ARG A 102 -10.44 2.91 3.72
C ARG A 102 -10.65 1.92 2.56
N PRO A 103 -11.89 1.55 2.19
CA PRO A 103 -12.13 0.50 1.18
C PRO A 103 -11.53 0.83 -0.19
N VAL A 104 -11.53 2.11 -0.59
CA VAL A 104 -10.90 2.53 -1.85
C VAL A 104 -9.38 2.31 -1.89
N ILE A 105 -8.71 2.37 -0.73
CA ILE A 105 -7.28 2.09 -0.62
C ILE A 105 -7.06 0.58 -0.57
N LEU A 106 -7.88 -0.15 0.19
CA LEU A 106 -7.79 -1.61 0.29
C LEU A 106 -8.00 -2.28 -1.07
N ARG A 107 -8.98 -1.82 -1.86
CA ARG A 107 -9.15 -2.20 -3.27
C ARG A 107 -7.88 -1.99 -4.08
N ALA A 108 -7.35 -0.77 -4.07
CA ALA A 108 -6.15 -0.44 -4.84
C ALA A 108 -4.90 -1.24 -4.38
N ILE A 109 -4.81 -1.60 -3.10
CA ILE A 109 -3.75 -2.47 -2.56
C ILE A 109 -3.92 -3.90 -3.09
N ASN A 110 -5.15 -4.44 -3.09
CA ASN A 110 -5.44 -5.78 -3.59
C ASN A 110 -5.23 -5.87 -5.11
N ASP A 111 -5.76 -4.91 -5.87
CA ASP A 111 -5.54 -4.81 -7.32
C ASP A 111 -4.04 -4.78 -7.66
N ALA A 112 -3.26 -3.99 -6.90
CA ALA A 112 -1.81 -3.93 -7.07
C ALA A 112 -1.10 -5.27 -6.79
N GLN A 113 -1.62 -6.09 -5.88
CA GLN A 113 -1.06 -7.42 -5.59
C GLN A 113 -1.38 -8.41 -6.71
N LEU A 114 -2.59 -8.36 -7.26
CA LEU A 114 -3.02 -9.24 -8.35
C LEU A 114 -2.25 -8.97 -9.64
N GLU A 115 -1.99 -7.70 -9.96
CA GLU A 115 -1.26 -7.31 -11.16
C GLU A 115 0.24 -7.65 -11.10
N GLU A 116 0.80 -7.78 -9.90
CA GLU A 116 2.25 -7.73 -9.71
C GLU A 116 2.80 -8.92 -8.94
N HIS A 117 3.13 -9.96 -9.71
CA HIS A 117 3.72 -11.20 -9.19
C HIS A 117 5.08 -11.04 -8.50
N ASN A 118 5.75 -9.88 -8.57
CA ASN A 118 7.08 -9.67 -7.99
C ASN A 118 7.14 -8.61 -6.88
N GLY A 119 6.10 -7.79 -6.76
CA GLY A 119 5.97 -6.74 -5.73
C GLY A 119 5.24 -7.26 -4.52
N HIS A 120 5.75 -8.32 -3.89
CA HIS A 120 5.02 -9.01 -2.83
C HIS A 120 4.89 -8.15 -1.58
N ARG A 121 3.72 -8.20 -0.96
CA ARG A 121 3.60 -7.92 0.47
C ARG A 121 4.52 -8.85 1.25
N TRP A 122 5.00 -8.36 2.38
CA TRP A 122 5.77 -9.13 3.36
C TRP A 122 4.91 -10.11 4.18
N LEU A 123 4.00 -10.85 3.53
CA LEU A 123 3.11 -11.82 4.20
C LEU A 123 3.82 -13.11 4.60
N VAL A 124 5.06 -13.30 4.16
CA VAL A 124 5.87 -14.48 4.46
C VAL A 124 7.19 -14.03 5.04
N ASP A 125 7.52 -14.57 6.20
CA ASP A 125 8.81 -14.38 6.85
C ASP A 125 9.46 -15.75 7.12
N ARG A 126 10.78 -15.76 7.32
CA ARG A 126 11.52 -16.93 7.78
C ARG A 126 12.11 -16.63 9.15
N ARG A 127 11.46 -17.14 10.19
CA ARG A 127 11.92 -17.03 11.58
C ARG A 127 12.45 -18.37 12.05
N GLU A 128 13.70 -18.42 12.49
CA GLU A 128 14.33 -19.63 13.05
C GLU A 128 14.24 -20.86 12.12
N GLY A 129 14.41 -20.65 10.81
CA GLY A 129 14.30 -21.70 9.80
C GLY A 129 12.87 -22.16 9.49
N ARG A 130 11.85 -21.62 10.17
CA ARG A 130 10.43 -21.89 9.90
C ARG A 130 9.82 -20.78 9.05
N ARG A 131 8.98 -21.19 8.09
CA ARG A 131 8.17 -20.26 7.31
C ARG A 131 6.98 -19.82 8.15
N VAL A 132 6.88 -18.51 8.39
CA VAL A 132 5.73 -17.87 9.02
C VAL A 132 4.90 -17.22 7.91
N VAL A 133 3.59 -17.44 7.92
CA VAL A 133 2.66 -16.83 6.98
C VAL A 133 1.68 -16.00 7.79
N PHE A 134 1.59 -14.72 7.45
CA PHE A 134 0.77 -13.75 8.16
C PHE A 134 -0.58 -13.53 7.47
N GLN A 135 -1.61 -13.23 8.26
CA GLN A 135 -2.88 -12.70 7.76
C GLN A 135 -2.86 -11.17 7.71
N PRO A 136 -3.32 -10.52 6.63
CA PRO A 136 -3.23 -9.06 6.48
C PRO A 136 -3.85 -8.23 7.62
N GLY A 137 -4.89 -8.75 8.30
CA GLY A 137 -5.58 -8.04 9.38
C GLY A 137 -4.99 -8.27 10.78
N GLU A 138 -4.09 -9.23 10.97
CA GLU A 138 -3.66 -9.65 12.31
C GLU A 138 -2.60 -8.70 12.91
N PRO A 139 -2.59 -8.48 14.23
CA PRO A 139 -1.62 -7.61 14.90
C PRO A 139 -0.16 -8.04 14.69
N GLU A 140 0.12 -9.34 14.61
CA GLU A 140 1.44 -9.91 14.40
C GLU A 140 2.03 -9.47 13.06
N TYR A 141 1.18 -9.41 12.02
CA TYR A 141 1.57 -8.86 10.73
C TYR A 141 1.89 -7.36 10.84
N GLY A 142 1.09 -6.61 11.61
CA GLY A 142 1.35 -5.20 11.92
C GLY A 142 2.71 -4.99 12.57
N ALA A 143 3.07 -5.83 13.55
CA ALA A 143 4.38 -5.80 14.22
C ALA A 143 5.52 -6.14 13.24
N HIS A 144 5.34 -7.17 12.41
CA HIS A 144 6.31 -7.52 11.37
C HIS A 144 6.54 -6.37 10.37
N LEU A 145 5.47 -5.70 9.91
CA LEU A 145 5.59 -4.52 9.05
C LEU A 145 6.26 -3.35 9.76
N ALA A 146 6.10 -3.21 11.08
CA ALA A 146 6.75 -2.16 11.84
C ALA A 146 8.27 -2.37 11.89
N GLU A 147 8.74 -3.61 12.05
CA GLU A 147 10.16 -3.97 11.98
C GLU A 147 10.76 -3.59 10.61
N ILE A 148 10.05 -3.93 9.53
CA ILE A 148 10.46 -3.60 8.15
C ILE A 148 10.50 -2.09 7.92
N ALA A 149 9.45 -1.38 8.35
CA ALA A 149 9.37 0.07 8.23
C ALA A 149 10.52 0.76 8.99
N ALA A 150 10.84 0.29 10.19
CA ALA A 150 11.98 0.78 10.96
C ALA A 150 13.32 0.46 10.26
N GLY A 151 13.43 -0.69 9.59
CA GLY A 151 14.56 -1.02 8.72
C GLY A 151 14.75 0.00 7.59
N PHE A 152 13.68 0.31 6.85
CA PHE A 152 13.73 1.36 5.81
C PHE A 152 14.15 2.71 6.38
N GLN A 153 13.59 3.12 7.52
CA GLN A 153 13.94 4.38 8.17
C GLN A 153 15.43 4.44 8.49
N ARG A 154 15.98 3.43 9.17
CA ARG A 154 17.41 3.38 9.53
C ARG A 154 18.32 3.39 8.30
N THR A 155 18.03 2.55 7.32
CA THR A 155 18.88 2.37 6.14
C THR A 155 18.88 3.59 5.22
N LEU A 156 17.73 4.27 5.07
CA LEU A 156 17.57 5.33 4.08
C LEU A 156 17.74 6.74 4.66
N HIS A 157 17.40 6.93 5.94
CA HIS A 157 17.30 8.26 6.56
C HIS A 157 18.07 8.40 7.87
N GLY A 158 18.70 7.33 8.35
CA GLY A 158 19.39 7.32 9.64
C GLY A 158 18.46 7.11 10.83
N SER A 159 19.06 7.12 12.03
CA SER A 159 18.42 6.94 13.33
C SER A 159 17.74 8.19 13.84
#